data_AF-A0A2Z4IKK4-F1
#
_entry.id   AF-A0A2Z4IKK4-F1
#
_cell.length_a   1.000
_cell.length_b   1.000
_cell.length_c   1.000
_cell.angle_alpha   90.00
_cell.angle_beta   90.00
_cell.angle_gamma   90.00
#
_symmetry.space_group_name_H-M   'P 1'
#
loop_
_entity.id
_entity.type
_entity.pdbx_description
1 polymer ?
#
loop_
_entity_poly.entity_id
_entity_poly.type
_entity_poly.pdbx_seq_one_letter_code
_entity_poly.pdbx_strand_id
1 'polypeptide(L)'
;MRFNFNGEFLEEIKLPYLFYKIQHIENSKYIAFTPNGMKSGLNRQNSSSCFTIWDIKNGETVNVNSPIEKLKIGHARERNNLTYQNGDLLFSINFLDTIYTLNTCGDVKSKRFFKSEIPSLPLEYVESTNSMLHYLNNSEIRTKYFYHQANLLEDESYFMTRVVKNGKFTNLLYSKNSGKSVLFSQFENDIDFGLKWINPLILDEETLITVTEPMELISQFEEGSPVDSEFYKVTKNLTIDSPLILIKYHLNF
;
A
#
# COMPACT_ATOMS: atom_id res chain seq x y z
N MET A 1 11.87 4.81 -17.62
CA MET A 1 11.57 5.97 -18.48
C MET A 1 11.33 7.18 -17.59
N ARG A 2 11.86 8.35 -17.95
CA ARG A 2 11.59 9.62 -17.27
C ARG A 2 10.86 10.56 -18.21
N PHE A 3 9.89 11.27 -17.67
CA PHE A 3 9.11 12.29 -18.36
C PHE A 3 9.15 13.57 -17.54
N ASN A 4 9.02 14.73 -18.18
CA ASN A 4 8.80 15.99 -17.47
C ASN A 4 7.31 16.17 -17.12
N PHE A 5 6.97 17.27 -16.45
CA PHE A 5 5.59 17.57 -16.06
C PHE A 5 4.65 17.86 -17.25
N ASN A 6 5.20 18.16 -18.43
CA ASN A 6 4.42 18.29 -19.67
C ASN A 6 4.16 16.94 -20.34
N GLY A 7 4.66 15.83 -19.77
CA GLY A 7 4.55 14.49 -20.34
C GLY A 7 5.56 14.22 -21.46
N GLU A 8 6.53 15.10 -21.69
CA GLU A 8 7.57 14.90 -22.71
C GLU A 8 8.59 13.89 -22.22
N PHE A 9 8.95 12.95 -23.09
CA PHE A 9 9.99 11.96 -22.81
C PHE A 9 11.34 12.66 -22.65
N LEU A 10 12.02 12.36 -21.55
CA LEU A 10 13.36 12.88 -21.27
C LEU A 10 14.42 11.84 -21.63
N GLU A 11 14.32 10.65 -21.01
CA GLU A 11 15.33 9.60 -21.17
C GLU A 11 14.83 8.23 -20.71
N GLU A 12 15.51 7.19 -21.19
CA GLU A 12 15.39 5.82 -20.70
C GLU A 12 16.64 5.46 -19.90
N ILE A 13 16.44 4.98 -18.68
CA ILE A 13 17.53 4.63 -17.78
C ILE A 13 17.44 3.14 -17.50
N LYS A 14 18.55 2.45 -17.75
CA LYS A 14 18.68 1.03 -17.45
C LYS A 14 18.78 0.84 -15.93
N LEU A 15 17.89 0.01 -15.39
CA LEU A 15 17.92 -0.32 -13.97
C LEU A 15 19.16 -1.16 -13.63
N PRO A 16 19.81 -0.92 -12.48
CA PRO A 16 21.02 -1.66 -12.09
C PRO A 16 20.72 -3.12 -11.79
N TYR A 17 19.50 -3.43 -11.35
CA TYR A 17 19.00 -4.77 -11.06
C TYR A 17 17.47 -4.75 -10.95
N LEU A 18 16.87 -5.93 -10.82
CA LEU A 18 15.44 -6.06 -10.57
C LEU A 18 15.13 -5.76 -9.10
N PHE A 19 14.35 -4.72 -8.84
CA PHE A 19 13.76 -4.42 -7.55
C PHE A 19 12.25 -4.48 -7.64
N TYR A 20 11.62 -4.62 -6.48
CA TYR A 20 10.18 -4.78 -6.39
C TYR A 20 9.45 -3.44 -6.24
N LYS A 21 10.00 -2.54 -5.43
CA LYS A 21 9.53 -1.15 -5.30
C LYS A 21 10.71 -0.19 -5.31
N ILE A 22 10.50 1.01 -5.83
CA ILE A 22 11.45 2.12 -5.81
C ILE A 22 10.72 3.39 -5.36
N GLN A 23 11.40 4.21 -4.57
CA GLN A 23 10.90 5.49 -4.08
C GLN A 23 12.01 6.54 -4.21
N HIS A 24 11.67 7.73 -4.71
CA HIS A 24 12.60 8.87 -4.74
C HIS A 24 12.85 9.39 -3.32
N ILE A 25 14.10 9.74 -3.01
CA ILE A 25 14.50 10.27 -1.70
C ILE A 25 14.88 11.75 -1.84
N GLU A 26 16.01 12.01 -2.50
CA GLU A 26 16.58 13.34 -2.69
C GLU A 26 17.42 13.33 -3.97
N ASN A 27 17.53 14.47 -4.65
CA ASN A 27 18.44 14.63 -5.80
C ASN A 27 18.28 13.49 -6.83
N SER A 28 19.38 12.79 -7.12
CA SER A 28 19.49 11.62 -8.00
C SER A 28 19.31 10.27 -7.28
N LYS A 29 18.95 10.26 -5.99
CA LYS A 29 18.93 9.06 -5.16
C LYS A 29 17.52 8.50 -5.00
N TYR A 30 17.46 7.18 -5.03
CA TYR A 30 16.27 6.38 -4.84
C TYR A 30 16.54 5.28 -3.83
N ILE A 31 15.54 4.90 -3.04
CA ILE A 31 15.57 3.66 -2.27
C ILE A 31 14.80 2.60 -3.04
N ALA A 32 15.42 1.45 -3.19
CA ALA A 32 14.83 0.26 -3.77
C ALA A 32 14.59 -0.79 -2.68
N PHE A 33 13.42 -1.43 -2.73
CA PHE A 33 13.08 -2.58 -1.92
C PHE A 33 13.08 -3.85 -2.77
N THR A 34 13.80 -4.87 -2.31
CA THR A 34 13.89 -6.19 -2.91
C THR A 34 13.59 -7.26 -1.85
N PRO A 35 12.46 -7.97 -1.94
CA PRO A 35 12.11 -9.04 -1.01
C PRO A 35 13.15 -10.17 -1.03
N ASN A 36 13.36 -10.82 0.10
CA ASN A 36 14.27 -11.96 0.24
C ASN A 36 14.02 -13.06 -0.81
N GLY A 37 12.76 -13.38 -1.10
CA GLY A 37 12.40 -14.40 -2.10
C GLY A 37 12.81 -14.08 -3.55
N MET A 38 13.08 -12.82 -3.88
CA MET A 38 13.52 -12.40 -5.23
C MET A 38 15.05 -12.39 -5.38
N LYS A 39 15.81 -12.55 -4.29
CA LYS A 39 17.27 -12.42 -4.29
C LYS A 39 17.99 -13.57 -4.99
N SER A 40 17.33 -14.72 -5.20
CA SER A 40 17.92 -15.90 -5.86
C SER A 40 18.27 -15.68 -7.34
N GLY A 41 17.67 -14.67 -8.00
CA GLY A 41 17.96 -14.28 -9.38
C GLY A 41 18.92 -13.11 -9.54
N LEU A 42 19.39 -12.52 -8.44
CA LEU A 42 20.33 -11.38 -8.46
C LEU A 42 21.76 -11.90 -8.30
N ASN A 43 22.69 -11.32 -9.06
CA ASN A 43 24.12 -11.64 -8.93
C ASN A 43 24.51 -11.60 -7.44
N ARG A 44 24.97 -12.76 -6.94
CA ARG A 44 25.25 -13.06 -5.51
C ARG A 44 26.20 -12.10 -4.79
N GLN A 45 26.76 -11.12 -5.48
CA GLN A 45 27.81 -10.26 -4.95
C GLN A 45 27.29 -9.11 -4.08
N ASN A 46 25.99 -8.77 -4.04
CA ASN A 46 25.63 -7.45 -3.50
C ASN A 46 24.41 -7.21 -2.60
N SER A 47 23.62 -8.17 -2.08
CA SER A 47 22.68 -7.76 -1.00
C SER A 47 22.25 -8.86 -0.02
N SER A 48 22.83 -8.84 1.19
CA SER A 48 22.14 -9.37 2.38
C SER A 48 20.89 -8.56 2.68
N SER A 49 20.90 -7.27 2.35
CA SER A 49 19.80 -6.35 2.64
C SER A 49 18.63 -6.43 1.66
N CYS A 50 17.44 -6.18 2.19
CA CYS A 50 16.20 -5.94 1.44
C CYS A 50 16.09 -4.50 0.91
N PHE A 51 16.94 -3.58 1.35
CA PHE A 51 16.96 -2.18 0.93
C PHE A 51 18.31 -1.79 0.34
N THR A 52 18.24 -0.98 -0.70
CA THR A 52 19.42 -0.43 -1.36
C THR A 52 19.13 1.00 -1.78
N ILE A 53 20.04 1.93 -1.47
CA ILE A 53 20.05 3.27 -2.08
C ILE A 53 20.76 3.17 -3.43
N TRP A 54 20.12 3.64 -4.48
CA TRP A 54 20.66 3.75 -5.83
C TRP A 54 20.77 5.22 -6.23
N ASP A 55 21.97 5.66 -6.60
CA ASP A 55 22.18 6.96 -7.22
C ASP A 55 22.20 6.82 -8.74
N ILE A 56 21.22 7.46 -9.39
CA ILE A 56 21.03 7.35 -10.84
C ILE A 56 22.12 8.06 -11.64
N LYS A 57 22.83 9.02 -11.03
CA LYS A 57 23.83 9.85 -11.72
C LYS A 57 25.13 9.09 -11.97
N ASN A 58 25.59 8.32 -11.00
CA ASN A 58 26.84 7.55 -11.07
C ASN A 58 26.62 6.03 -11.10
N GLY A 59 25.39 5.55 -10.90
CA GLY A 59 25.04 4.13 -10.90
C GLY A 59 25.43 3.39 -9.62
N GLU A 60 25.87 4.10 -8.57
CA GLU A 60 26.30 3.49 -7.32
C GLU A 60 25.12 2.95 -6.52
N THR A 61 25.36 1.85 -5.81
CA THR A 61 24.36 1.18 -4.98
C THR A 61 24.93 0.91 -3.59
N VAL A 62 24.20 1.30 -2.54
CA VAL A 62 24.59 1.10 -1.14
C VAL A 62 23.51 0.32 -0.41
N ASN A 63 23.89 -0.77 0.26
CA ASN A 63 22.96 -1.54 1.09
C ASN A 63 22.57 -0.74 2.34
N VAL A 64 21.28 -0.80 2.67
CA VAL A 64 20.69 -0.11 3.82
C VAL A 64 20.19 -1.18 4.79
N ASN A 65 20.44 -1.06 6.09
CA ASN A 65 19.98 -2.11 7.02
C ASN A 65 18.45 -2.28 6.96
N SER A 66 17.96 -3.52 7.05
CA SER A 66 16.52 -3.79 7.09
C SER A 66 16.13 -4.58 8.35
N PRO A 67 15.05 -4.20 9.06
CA PRO A 67 14.60 -4.92 10.25
C PRO A 67 14.05 -6.31 9.94
N ILE A 68 13.84 -6.63 8.66
CA ILE A 68 13.21 -7.89 8.20
C ILE A 68 14.18 -8.82 7.47
N GLU A 69 15.50 -8.56 7.48
CA GLU A 69 16.46 -9.37 6.70
C GLU A 69 16.42 -10.86 7.03
N LYS A 70 16.15 -11.19 8.30
CA LYS A 70 16.12 -12.57 8.80
C LYS A 70 14.78 -13.28 8.59
N LEU A 71 13.73 -12.55 8.22
CA LEU A 71 12.39 -13.12 8.07
C LEU A 71 12.29 -13.93 6.77
N LYS A 72 11.70 -15.12 6.88
CA LYS A 72 11.48 -16.04 5.75
C LYS A 72 10.01 -16.00 5.30
N ILE A 73 9.52 -14.80 5.02
CA ILE A 73 8.15 -14.62 4.54
C ILE A 73 8.16 -14.80 3.01
N GLY A 74 7.21 -15.60 2.51
CA GLY A 74 6.98 -15.76 1.06
C GLY A 74 6.76 -14.40 0.38
N HIS A 75 6.97 -14.31 -0.93
CA HIS A 75 6.76 -13.06 -1.66
C HIS A 75 5.33 -12.95 -2.19
N ALA A 76 4.70 -11.78 -2.03
CA ALA A 76 3.50 -11.37 -2.76
C ALA A 76 3.74 -10.01 -3.37
N ARG A 77 3.02 -9.78 -4.46
CA ARG A 77 2.97 -8.46 -5.07
C ARG A 77 2.27 -7.47 -4.12
N GLU A 78 3.04 -6.69 -3.39
CA GLU A 78 2.61 -5.53 -2.58
C GLU A 78 2.84 -4.22 -3.36
N ARG A 79 1.83 -3.41 -3.64
CA ARG A 79 2.08 -2.17 -4.41
C ARG A 79 2.58 -1.02 -3.52
N ASN A 80 2.15 -0.99 -2.27
CA ASN A 80 2.37 0.11 -1.33
C ASN A 80 2.92 -0.39 0.00
N ASN A 81 4.13 -0.92 0.01
CA ASN A 81 4.81 -1.43 1.21
C ASN A 81 5.96 -0.54 1.69
N LEU A 82 6.32 0.49 0.92
CA LEU A 82 7.35 1.48 1.22
C LEU A 82 6.83 2.86 0.80
N THR A 83 6.96 3.86 1.67
CA THR A 83 6.75 5.27 1.34
C THR A 83 7.87 6.12 1.98
N TYR A 84 8.18 7.26 1.39
CA TYR A 84 9.18 8.20 1.89
C TYR A 84 8.55 9.57 2.05
N GLN A 85 8.61 10.10 3.27
CA GLN A 85 8.06 11.42 3.59
C GLN A 85 8.88 12.07 4.70
N ASN A 86 9.14 13.37 4.57
CA ASN A 86 9.80 14.20 5.59
C ASN A 86 11.12 13.61 6.13
N GLY A 87 11.92 12.98 5.27
CA GLY A 87 13.19 12.37 5.66
C GLY A 87 13.09 10.92 6.16
N ASP A 88 11.87 10.40 6.32
CA ASP A 88 11.60 9.10 6.91
C ASP A 88 10.99 8.12 5.93
N LEU A 89 11.37 6.86 6.09
CA LEU A 89 10.85 5.73 5.34
C LEU A 89 9.84 4.99 6.20
N LEU A 90 8.59 4.94 5.74
CA LEU A 90 7.60 4.08 6.34
C LEU A 90 7.55 2.76 5.57
N PHE A 91 7.69 1.65 6.29
CA PHE A 91 7.83 0.33 5.69
C PHE A 91 7.09 -0.76 6.47
N SER A 92 6.44 -1.65 5.74
CA SER A 92 5.84 -2.87 6.26
C SER A 92 5.48 -3.79 5.10
N ILE A 93 5.46 -5.10 5.33
CA ILE A 93 5.12 -6.13 4.32
C ILE A 93 3.91 -6.92 4.78
N ASN A 94 3.28 -7.69 3.89
CA ASN A 94 2.16 -8.54 4.26
C ASN A 94 2.52 -9.48 5.42
N PHE A 95 1.54 -9.73 6.28
CA PHE A 95 1.62 -10.55 7.49
C PHE A 95 2.53 -10.04 8.61
N LEU A 96 3.30 -8.97 8.36
CA LEU A 96 4.05 -8.33 9.42
C LEU A 96 3.08 -7.56 10.32
N ASP A 97 3.15 -7.81 11.63
CA ASP A 97 2.31 -7.14 12.62
C ASP A 97 2.80 -5.72 12.97
N THR A 98 3.88 -5.29 12.32
CA THR A 98 4.65 -4.09 12.63
C THR A 98 4.80 -3.22 11.40
N ILE A 99 4.63 -1.92 11.58
CA ILE A 99 5.06 -0.88 10.63
C ILE A 99 6.28 -0.19 11.22
N TYR A 100 7.34 -0.13 10.43
CA TYR A 100 8.61 0.50 10.79
C TYR A 100 8.67 1.91 10.22
N THR A 101 9.14 2.86 11.02
CA THR A 101 9.67 4.13 10.53
C THR A 101 11.19 4.05 10.60
N LEU A 102 11.86 4.22 9.47
CA LEU A 102 13.30 4.09 9.31
C LEU A 102 13.89 5.41 8.82
N ASN A 103 15.13 5.71 9.20
CA ASN A 103 15.93 6.70 8.45
C ASN A 103 16.48 6.07 7.15
N THR A 104 17.10 6.87 6.30
CA THR A 104 17.71 6.38 5.04
C THR A 104 18.92 5.46 5.25
N CYS A 105 19.49 5.40 6.46
CA CYS A 105 20.54 4.44 6.84
C CYS A 105 19.97 3.07 7.26
N GLY A 106 18.64 2.97 7.43
CA GLY A 106 17.95 1.75 7.85
C GLY A 106 17.77 1.61 9.36
N ASP A 107 18.14 2.64 10.14
CA ASP A 107 17.94 2.62 11.58
C ASP A 107 16.47 2.82 11.91
N VAL A 108 15.96 2.00 12.83
CA VAL A 108 14.57 2.08 13.28
C VAL A 108 14.40 3.30 14.18
N LYS A 109 13.68 4.30 13.69
CA LYS A 109 13.23 5.45 14.49
C LYS A 109 12.03 5.11 15.36
N SER A 110 11.07 4.37 14.82
CA SER A 110 9.89 3.95 15.58
C SER A 110 9.26 2.68 15.01
N LYS A 111 8.45 2.01 15.85
CA LYS A 111 7.68 0.81 15.50
C LYS A 111 6.23 1.04 15.92
N ARG A 112 5.29 0.72 15.02
CA ARG A 112 3.84 0.70 15.31
C ARG A 112 3.34 -0.72 15.17
N PHE A 113 2.74 -1.25 16.23
CA PHE A 113 2.20 -2.60 16.27
C PHE A 113 0.68 -2.56 16.08
N PHE A 114 0.13 -3.52 15.34
CA PHE A 114 -1.31 -3.68 15.29
C PHE A 114 -1.82 -4.39 16.54
N LYS A 115 -2.96 -3.93 17.06
CA LYS A 115 -3.68 -4.58 18.16
C LYS A 115 -5.12 -4.84 17.74
N SER A 116 -5.58 -6.06 17.95
CA SER A 116 -6.94 -6.51 17.64
C SER A 116 -7.39 -7.51 18.70
N GLU A 117 -8.71 -7.62 18.91
CA GLU A 117 -9.30 -8.68 19.74
C GLU A 117 -9.26 -10.04 19.03
N ILE A 118 -9.25 -10.03 17.68
CA ILE A 118 -9.06 -11.21 16.86
C ILE A 118 -7.57 -11.59 16.92
N PRO A 119 -7.22 -12.86 17.13
CA PRO A 119 -5.83 -13.29 17.22
C PRO A 119 -5.06 -12.98 15.93
N SER A 120 -3.82 -12.53 16.07
CA SER A 120 -2.92 -12.32 14.95
C SER A 120 -2.56 -13.65 14.27
N LEU A 121 -2.33 -13.63 12.95
CA LEU A 121 -1.78 -14.79 12.24
C LEU A 121 -0.36 -15.08 12.76
N PRO A 122 -0.07 -16.28 13.30
CA PRO A 122 1.26 -16.59 13.82
C PRO A 122 2.33 -16.55 12.73
N LEU A 123 3.51 -16.01 13.06
CA LEU A 123 4.61 -15.87 12.09
C LEU A 123 5.12 -17.23 11.61
N GLU A 124 5.16 -18.23 12.48
CA GLU A 124 5.60 -19.60 12.16
C GLU A 124 4.70 -20.24 11.10
N TYR A 125 3.42 -19.88 11.10
CA TYR A 125 2.49 -20.32 10.06
C TYR A 125 2.93 -19.73 8.73
N VAL A 126 3.30 -18.44 8.68
CA VAL A 126 3.69 -17.72 7.46
C VAL A 126 5.05 -18.19 6.93
N GLU A 127 6.04 -18.42 7.80
CA GLU A 127 7.39 -18.83 7.41
C GLU A 127 7.48 -20.30 6.97
N SER A 128 6.53 -21.14 7.38
CA SER A 128 6.54 -22.57 7.07
C SER A 128 6.01 -22.91 5.67
N THR A 129 5.40 -21.97 4.94
CA THR A 129 4.95 -22.24 3.57
C THR A 129 5.64 -21.32 2.56
N ASN A 130 5.99 -21.90 1.40
CA ASN A 130 6.61 -21.17 0.31
C ASN A 130 5.61 -20.37 -0.54
N SER A 131 4.30 -20.41 -0.24
CA SER A 131 3.26 -19.80 -1.08
C SER A 131 2.24 -19.01 -0.27
N MET A 132 2.31 -17.68 -0.39
CA MET A 132 1.31 -16.77 0.19
C MET A 132 -0.13 -17.06 -0.27
N LEU A 133 -0.31 -17.62 -1.48
CA LEU A 133 -1.63 -17.92 -2.04
C LEU A 133 -2.41 -18.90 -1.15
N HIS A 134 -1.71 -19.76 -0.41
CA HIS A 134 -2.34 -20.66 0.54
C HIS A 134 -3.14 -19.90 1.60
N TYR A 135 -2.64 -18.78 2.13
CA TYR A 135 -3.36 -17.99 3.14
C TYR A 135 -4.42 -17.09 2.52
N LEU A 136 -4.10 -16.43 1.40
CA LEU A 136 -5.02 -15.50 0.74
C LEU A 136 -6.27 -16.20 0.20
N ASN A 137 -6.17 -17.49 -0.13
CA ASN A 137 -7.29 -18.29 -0.64
C ASN A 137 -7.93 -19.19 0.43
N ASN A 138 -7.38 -19.27 1.64
CA ASN A 138 -7.94 -20.07 2.72
C ASN A 138 -8.93 -19.24 3.55
N SER A 139 -10.23 -19.52 3.37
CA SER A 139 -11.32 -18.82 4.05
C SER A 139 -11.30 -19.00 5.57
N GLU A 140 -10.83 -20.14 6.08
CA GLU A 140 -10.72 -20.39 7.51
C GLU A 140 -9.66 -19.47 8.13
N ILE A 141 -8.48 -19.40 7.53
CA ILE A 141 -7.39 -18.52 7.98
C ILE A 141 -7.84 -17.06 7.94
N ARG A 142 -8.46 -16.64 6.83
CA ARG A 142 -8.95 -15.27 6.63
C ARG A 142 -10.00 -14.84 7.65
N THR A 143 -10.84 -15.77 8.09
CA THR A 143 -11.92 -15.48 9.04
C THR A 143 -11.42 -15.55 10.48
N LYS A 144 -10.50 -16.47 10.77
CA LYS A 144 -9.97 -16.74 12.11
C LYS A 144 -8.94 -15.72 12.58
N TYR A 145 -8.10 -15.20 11.68
CA TYR A 145 -6.95 -14.38 12.04
C TYR A 145 -7.07 -12.94 11.56
N PHE A 146 -6.45 -12.05 12.32
CA PHE A 146 -6.15 -10.69 11.95
C PHE A 146 -4.72 -10.62 11.40
N TYR A 147 -4.52 -10.01 10.24
CA TYR A 147 -3.17 -9.81 9.71
C TYR A 147 -3.08 -8.65 8.76
N HIS A 148 -1.87 -8.12 8.63
CA HIS A 148 -1.57 -6.98 7.77
C HIS A 148 -1.53 -7.36 6.29
N GLN A 149 -2.08 -6.49 5.44
CA GLN A 149 -1.88 -6.54 4.01
C GLN A 149 -1.44 -5.14 3.56
N ALA A 150 -0.14 -4.97 3.30
CA ALA A 150 0.48 -3.66 3.16
C ALA A 150 -0.13 -2.81 2.03
N ASN A 151 -0.72 -1.68 2.42
CA ASN A 151 -1.11 -0.58 1.55
C ASN A 151 -0.85 0.76 2.25
N LEU A 152 0.41 1.07 2.51
CA LEU A 152 0.86 2.25 3.25
C LEU A 152 0.62 3.51 2.42
N LEU A 153 -0.18 4.42 2.97
CA LEU A 153 -0.34 5.79 2.54
C LEU A 153 -0.08 6.68 3.76
N GLU A 154 0.57 7.81 3.56
CA GLU A 154 0.94 8.71 4.67
C GLU A 154 0.96 10.15 4.16
N ASP A 155 0.44 11.06 4.97
CA ASP A 155 0.63 12.50 4.82
C ASP A 155 1.06 13.12 6.18
N GLU A 156 1.00 14.43 6.36
CA GLU A 156 1.38 15.06 7.63
C GLU A 156 0.42 14.77 8.79
N SER A 157 -0.86 14.54 8.51
CA SER A 157 -1.95 14.43 9.49
C SER A 157 -2.37 12.99 9.78
N TYR A 158 -2.26 12.12 8.78
CA TYR A 158 -2.79 10.77 8.78
C TYR A 158 -1.80 9.74 8.25
N PHE A 159 -2.03 8.51 8.69
CA PHE A 159 -1.41 7.31 8.17
C PHE A 159 -2.51 6.30 7.88
N MET A 160 -2.45 5.65 6.73
CA MET A 160 -3.39 4.60 6.35
C MET A 160 -2.67 3.33 5.93
N THR A 161 -3.28 2.20 6.28
CA THR A 161 -2.88 0.89 5.76
C THR A 161 -4.07 -0.04 5.60
N ARG A 162 -3.82 -1.31 5.29
CA ARG A 162 -4.85 -2.34 5.15
C ARG A 162 -4.53 -3.57 5.96
N VAL A 163 -5.59 -4.17 6.51
CA VAL A 163 -5.57 -5.41 7.26
C VAL A 163 -6.66 -6.33 6.74
N VAL A 164 -6.53 -7.62 7.00
CA VAL A 164 -7.62 -8.58 6.85
C VAL A 164 -8.23 -8.80 8.23
N LYS A 165 -9.55 -8.62 8.30
CA LYS A 165 -10.35 -8.77 9.52
C LYS A 165 -11.64 -9.49 9.16
N ASN A 166 -11.96 -10.61 9.83
CA ASN A 166 -13.18 -11.40 9.60
C ASN A 166 -13.40 -11.72 8.11
N GLY A 167 -12.35 -12.12 7.41
CA GLY A 167 -12.43 -12.46 5.99
C GLY A 167 -12.42 -11.28 5.03
N LYS A 168 -12.52 -10.03 5.51
CA LYS A 168 -12.66 -8.83 4.67
C LYS A 168 -11.39 -7.99 4.66
N PHE A 169 -11.09 -7.39 3.50
CA PHE A 169 -10.13 -6.31 3.41
C PHE A 169 -10.69 -5.09 4.13
N THR A 170 -9.93 -4.60 5.10
CA THR A 170 -10.30 -3.50 5.99
C THR A 170 -9.16 -2.50 5.96
N ASN A 171 -9.44 -1.26 5.58
CA ASN A 171 -8.45 -0.19 5.72
C ASN A 171 -8.43 0.26 7.19
N LEU A 172 -7.24 0.62 7.66
CA LEU A 172 -6.97 1.22 8.96
C LEU A 172 -6.48 2.63 8.70
N LEU A 173 -7.20 3.64 9.19
CA LEU A 173 -6.76 5.03 9.20
C LEU A 173 -6.36 5.39 10.63
N TYR A 174 -5.25 6.10 10.78
CA TYR A 174 -4.70 6.58 12.02
C TYR A 174 -4.43 8.08 11.91
N SER A 175 -4.98 8.86 12.85
CA SER A 175 -4.66 10.28 12.98
C SER A 175 -3.41 10.44 13.83
N LYS A 176 -2.40 11.10 13.27
CA LYS A 176 -1.14 11.38 13.98
C LYS A 176 -1.33 12.40 15.10
N ASN A 177 -2.27 13.33 14.91
CA ASN A 177 -2.57 14.39 15.88
C ASN A 177 -3.30 13.85 17.12
N SER A 178 -4.33 13.03 16.93
CA SER A 178 -5.15 12.52 18.04
C SER A 178 -4.66 11.18 18.60
N GLY A 179 -3.83 10.46 17.84
CA GLY A 179 -3.40 9.10 18.17
C GLY A 179 -4.52 8.05 18.07
N LYS A 180 -5.67 8.41 17.51
CA LYS A 180 -6.82 7.50 17.31
C LYS A 180 -6.74 6.80 15.97
N SER A 181 -7.30 5.60 15.91
CA SER A 181 -7.48 4.85 14.67
C SER A 181 -8.93 4.44 14.44
N VAL A 182 -9.29 4.30 13.17
CA VAL A 182 -10.57 3.75 12.72
C VAL A 182 -10.30 2.63 11.71
N LEU A 183 -11.13 1.59 11.78
CA LEU A 183 -11.14 0.48 10.85
C LEU A 183 -12.40 0.59 9.99
N PHE A 184 -12.24 0.51 8.68
CA PHE A 184 -13.35 0.50 7.74
C PHE A 184 -13.11 -0.51 6.62
N SER A 185 -14.08 -1.40 6.42
CA SER A 185 -14.10 -2.35 5.29
C SER A 185 -15.15 -1.98 4.27
N GLN A 186 -16.23 -1.35 4.74
CA GLN A 186 -17.26 -0.72 3.95
C GLN A 186 -17.49 0.68 4.54
N PHE A 187 -17.66 1.69 3.69
CA PHE A 187 -18.02 3.04 4.12
C PHE A 187 -19.48 3.27 3.81
N GLU A 188 -20.20 3.87 4.76
CA GLU A 188 -21.37 4.68 4.42
C GLU A 188 -20.79 5.99 3.89
N ASN A 189 -20.99 6.26 2.60
CA ASN A 189 -20.55 7.50 1.97
C ASN A 189 -21.69 8.52 2.03
N ASP A 190 -21.38 9.77 2.41
CA ASP A 190 -22.32 10.89 2.40
C ASP A 190 -22.83 11.22 0.98
N ILE A 191 -22.13 10.76 -0.05
CA ILE A 191 -22.68 10.64 -1.41
C ILE A 191 -23.60 9.42 -1.39
N ASP A 192 -24.86 9.65 -1.02
CA ASP A 192 -25.98 8.71 -1.07
C ASP A 192 -25.77 7.63 -2.15
N PHE A 193 -25.53 6.38 -1.73
CA PHE A 193 -25.36 5.19 -2.59
C PHE A 193 -24.04 5.08 -3.37
N GLY A 194 -22.97 5.76 -2.95
CA GLY A 194 -21.61 5.58 -3.47
C GLY A 194 -21.00 4.18 -3.21
N LEU A 195 -19.81 3.90 -3.76
CA LEU A 195 -19.18 2.58 -3.68
C LEU A 195 -19.04 2.07 -2.24
N LYS A 196 -19.50 0.83 -2.02
CA LYS A 196 -19.41 0.15 -0.72
C LYS A 196 -17.98 -0.19 -0.31
N TRP A 197 -17.02 -0.21 -1.25
CA TRP A 197 -15.63 -0.53 -0.99
C TRP A 197 -14.72 0.54 -1.57
N ILE A 198 -13.74 0.97 -0.78
CA ILE A 198 -12.76 1.97 -1.19
C ILE A 198 -11.40 1.27 -1.27
N ASN A 199 -10.70 1.51 -2.38
CA ASN A 199 -9.32 1.08 -2.59
C ASN A 199 -8.41 2.31 -2.70
N PRO A 200 -8.01 2.90 -1.55
CA PRO A 200 -7.22 4.13 -1.50
C PRO A 200 -5.95 4.06 -2.32
N LEU A 201 -5.71 5.11 -3.11
CA LEU A 201 -4.49 5.28 -3.89
C LEU A 201 -3.62 6.43 -3.38
N ILE A 202 -4.24 7.53 -2.95
CA ILE A 202 -3.54 8.72 -2.44
C ILE A 202 -4.23 9.16 -1.16
N LEU A 203 -3.44 9.59 -0.19
CA LEU A 203 -3.84 10.25 1.02
C LEU A 203 -3.08 11.58 1.04
N ASP A 204 -3.81 12.69 1.08
CA ASP A 204 -3.24 14.03 1.05
C ASP A 204 -4.07 14.96 1.94
N GLU A 205 -3.45 15.47 3.00
CA GLU A 205 -4.06 16.24 4.08
C GLU A 205 -5.29 15.56 4.70
N GLU A 206 -6.49 15.95 4.29
CA GLU A 206 -7.76 15.37 4.75
C GLU A 206 -8.51 14.69 3.61
N THR A 207 -7.84 14.44 2.49
CA THR A 207 -8.45 13.91 1.27
C THR A 207 -7.91 12.52 0.95
N LEU A 208 -8.83 11.58 0.84
CA LEU A 208 -8.58 10.25 0.33
C LEU A 208 -9.01 10.17 -1.14
N ILE A 209 -8.09 9.78 -2.02
CA ILE A 209 -8.38 9.61 -3.45
C ILE A 209 -8.38 8.13 -3.80
N THR A 210 -9.43 7.72 -4.49
CA THR A 210 -9.55 6.39 -5.12
C THR A 210 -9.91 6.58 -6.60
N VAL A 211 -9.66 5.54 -7.37
CA VAL A 211 -10.22 5.42 -8.73
C VAL A 211 -11.08 4.17 -8.80
N THR A 212 -12.10 4.20 -9.64
CA THR A 212 -13.00 3.08 -9.90
C THR A 212 -13.27 2.97 -11.40
N GLU A 213 -13.59 1.77 -11.85
CA GLU A 213 -14.09 1.55 -13.19
C GLU A 213 -15.55 2.02 -13.27
N PRO A 214 -15.96 2.68 -14.37
CA PRO A 214 -17.35 3.11 -14.56
C PRO A 214 -18.37 1.99 -14.37
N MET A 215 -18.00 0.76 -14.75
CA MET A 215 -18.88 -0.40 -14.64
C MET A 215 -19.29 -0.68 -13.19
N GLU A 216 -18.40 -0.52 -12.21
CA GLU A 216 -18.73 -0.71 -10.79
C GLU A 216 -19.82 0.27 -10.33
N LEU A 217 -19.75 1.51 -10.81
CA LEU A 217 -20.74 2.55 -10.51
C LEU A 217 -22.07 2.32 -11.25
N ILE A 218 -22.03 1.87 -12.50
CA ILE A 218 -23.21 1.53 -13.29
C ILE A 218 -23.96 0.36 -12.66
N SER A 219 -23.26 -0.71 -12.29
CA SER A 219 -23.88 -1.87 -11.63
C SER A 219 -24.56 -1.47 -10.32
N GLN A 220 -23.92 -0.62 -9.51
CA GLN A 220 -24.52 -0.11 -8.27
C GLN A 220 -25.71 0.84 -8.52
N PHE A 221 -25.69 1.58 -9.63
CA PHE A 221 -26.83 2.38 -10.08
C PHE A 221 -28.04 1.50 -10.44
N GLU A 222 -27.82 0.44 -11.23
CA GLU A 222 -28.85 -0.53 -11.65
C GLU A 222 -29.47 -1.30 -10.48
N GLU A 223 -28.73 -1.48 -9.37
CA GLU A 223 -29.22 -2.12 -8.13
C GLU A 223 -30.23 -1.28 -7.31
N GLY A 224 -30.59 -0.06 -7.76
CA GLY A 224 -31.71 0.71 -7.19
C GLY A 224 -31.32 1.99 -6.45
N SER A 225 -30.36 2.74 -6.97
CA SER A 225 -30.02 4.07 -6.43
C SER A 225 -31.18 5.07 -6.61
N PRO A 226 -31.51 5.93 -5.62
CA PRO A 226 -32.56 6.95 -5.76
C PRO A 226 -32.26 7.94 -6.89
N VAL A 227 -33.30 8.27 -7.65
CA VAL A 227 -33.23 9.08 -8.87
C VAL A 227 -32.76 10.52 -8.62
N ASP A 228 -32.84 11.01 -7.38
CA ASP A 228 -32.50 12.41 -7.06
C ASP A 228 -31.11 12.57 -6.41
N SER A 229 -30.35 11.50 -6.19
CA SER A 229 -29.05 11.59 -5.52
C SER A 229 -27.95 12.22 -6.40
N GLU A 230 -26.93 12.82 -5.77
CA GLU A 230 -25.74 13.28 -6.50
C GLU A 230 -25.01 12.12 -7.19
N PHE A 231 -25.04 10.93 -6.58
CA PHE A 231 -24.56 9.69 -7.21
C PHE A 231 -25.29 9.42 -8.53
N TYR A 232 -26.63 9.46 -8.54
CA TYR A 232 -27.43 9.26 -9.75
C TYR A 232 -27.07 10.26 -10.85
N LYS A 233 -26.91 11.54 -10.51
CA LYS A 233 -26.58 12.59 -11.49
C LYS A 233 -25.25 12.32 -12.19
N VAL A 234 -24.28 11.76 -11.47
CA VAL A 234 -22.96 11.39 -12.01
C VAL A 234 -23.04 10.10 -12.81
N THR A 235 -23.69 9.05 -12.28
CA THR A 235 -23.64 7.70 -12.87
C THR A 235 -24.52 7.52 -14.10
N LYS A 236 -25.64 8.24 -14.21
CA LYS A 236 -26.59 8.10 -15.35
C LYS A 236 -25.99 8.39 -16.73
N ASN A 237 -24.87 9.13 -16.78
CA ASN A 237 -24.19 9.50 -18.02
C ASN A 237 -22.94 8.65 -18.28
N LEU A 238 -22.61 7.70 -17.40
CA LEU A 238 -21.47 6.81 -17.58
C LEU A 238 -21.83 5.69 -18.56
N THR A 239 -20.81 5.24 -19.29
CA THR A 239 -20.87 4.07 -20.17
C THR A 239 -19.68 3.16 -19.86
N ILE A 240 -19.68 1.95 -20.41
CA ILE A 240 -18.53 1.03 -20.30
C ILE A 240 -17.24 1.63 -20.86
N ASP A 241 -17.35 2.55 -21.82
CA ASP A 241 -16.21 3.22 -22.47
C ASP A 241 -15.79 4.51 -21.77
N SER A 242 -16.45 4.88 -20.67
CA SER A 242 -16.07 6.06 -19.89
C SER A 242 -14.67 5.88 -19.27
N PRO A 243 -13.91 6.97 -19.07
CA PRO A 243 -12.63 6.89 -18.39
C PRO A 243 -12.81 6.48 -16.93
N LEU A 244 -11.71 6.04 -16.29
CA LEU A 244 -11.68 5.78 -14.85
C LEU A 244 -12.20 6.99 -14.08
N ILE A 245 -13.08 6.73 -13.11
CA ILE A 245 -13.69 7.78 -12.30
C ILE A 245 -12.87 7.97 -11.04
N LEU A 246 -12.40 9.20 -10.84
CA LEU A 246 -11.71 9.62 -9.63
C LEU A 246 -12.75 10.03 -8.59
N ILE A 247 -12.66 9.45 -7.40
CA ILE A 247 -13.52 9.79 -6.27
C ILE A 247 -12.64 10.33 -5.14
N LYS A 248 -13.05 11.48 -4.61
CA LYS A 248 -12.42 12.13 -3.45
C LYS A 248 -13.33 11.98 -2.23
N TYR A 249 -12.76 11.55 -1.12
CA TYR A 249 -13.44 11.50 0.18
C TYR A 249 -12.73 12.45 1.14
N HIS A 250 -13.50 13.29 1.83
CA HIS A 250 -12.98 14.13 2.90
C HIS A 250 -13.05 13.37 4.23
N LEU A 251 -11.92 13.32 4.94
CA LEU A 251 -11.77 12.62 6.20
C LEU A 251 -12.20 13.55 7.34
N ASN A 252 -13.43 13.40 7.83
CA ASN A 252 -13.89 14.06 9.05
C ASN A 252 -13.60 13.15 10.25
N PHE A 253 -12.37 13.20 10.79
CA PHE A 253 -11.91 12.31 11.86
C PHE A 253 -11.23 13.04 13.02
#